data_AF-A0A4Y9SZG2-F1
#
_entry.id   AF-A0A4Y9SZG2-F1
#
_cell.length_a   1.000
_cell.length_b   1.000
_cell.length_c   1.000
_cell.angle_alpha   90.00
_cell.angle_beta   90.00
_cell.angle_gamma   90.00
#
_symmetry.space_group_name_H-M   'P 1'
#
loop_
_entity.id
_entity.type
_entity.pdbx_description
1 polymer ?
#
loop_
_entity_poly.entity_id
_entity_poly.type
_entity_poly.pdbx_seq_one_letter_code
_entity_poly.pdbx_strand_id
1 'polypeptide(L)'
;MHFYSRFLGAASLALTLLAPCAALAEPTAIYLVRHGEKATIGKDPELTAQGQVRAQNIATILQNAGIAHIFSTPTTRTQQTAQPLAQRSSLEVQTYDPKAPKALVEKVKSLNGAVLVVGHSNTLPELVRLFGGNPGDEIADSEFDRLYQLITGPGGAVTTIRLTSPPATGG
;
A
#
# COMPACT_ATOMS: atom_id res chain seq x y z
N MET A 1 17.20 12.41 -82.09
CA MET A 1 16.52 13.06 -80.95
C MET A 1 15.22 12.31 -80.74
N HIS A 2 15.02 11.45 -79.73
CA HIS A 2 14.97 11.76 -78.30
C HIS A 2 15.21 10.48 -77.49
N PHE A 3 16.07 10.57 -76.46
CA PHE A 3 16.20 9.56 -75.41
C PHE A 3 15.11 9.79 -74.36
N TYR A 4 14.34 8.76 -74.02
CA TYR A 4 13.48 8.78 -72.83
C TYR A 4 14.08 7.85 -71.77
N SER A 5 14.76 8.44 -70.79
CA SER A 5 15.23 7.75 -69.60
C SER A 5 14.11 7.71 -68.58
N ARG A 6 13.64 6.51 -68.21
CA ARG A 6 12.61 6.32 -67.18
C ARG A 6 13.31 6.35 -65.81
N PHE A 7 13.24 7.48 -65.12
CA PHE A 7 13.59 7.55 -63.70
C PHE A 7 12.46 6.89 -62.88
N LEU A 8 12.71 5.69 -62.35
CA LEU A 8 11.91 5.13 -61.27
C LEU A 8 12.33 5.84 -59.97
N GLY A 9 11.54 6.81 -59.52
CA GLY A 9 11.69 7.39 -58.20
C GLY A 9 11.22 6.40 -57.13
N ALA A 10 12.15 5.90 -56.32
CA ALA A 10 11.81 5.10 -55.14
C ALA A 10 11.23 6.03 -54.06
N ALA A 11 9.93 5.92 -53.78
CA ALA A 11 9.29 6.59 -52.67
C ALA A 11 9.56 5.80 -51.38
N SER A 12 10.52 6.25 -50.57
CA SER A 12 10.77 5.71 -49.24
C SER A 12 9.68 6.17 -48.28
N LEU A 13 8.78 5.27 -47.91
CA LEU A 13 7.77 5.47 -46.87
C LEU A 13 8.47 5.41 -45.50
N ALA A 14 8.80 6.58 -44.94
CA ALA A 14 9.36 6.67 -43.59
C ALA A 14 8.26 6.34 -42.56
N LEU A 15 8.26 5.10 -42.08
CA LEU A 15 7.40 4.65 -40.99
C LEU A 15 7.94 5.23 -39.67
N THR A 16 7.42 6.37 -39.25
CA THR A 16 7.70 6.94 -37.92
C THR A 16 7.14 6.00 -36.85
N LEU A 17 8.02 5.24 -36.19
CA LEU A 17 7.67 4.49 -34.99
C LEU A 17 7.19 5.48 -33.92
N LEU A 18 5.89 5.51 -33.66
CA LEU A 18 5.36 6.04 -32.40
C LEU A 18 5.92 5.15 -31.29
N ALA A 19 7.01 5.58 -30.65
CA ALA A 19 7.45 4.97 -29.41
C ALA A 19 6.31 5.16 -28.40
N PRO A 20 5.76 4.07 -27.81
CA PRO A 20 4.85 4.22 -26.69
C PRO A 20 5.64 4.95 -25.61
N CYS A 21 5.19 6.14 -25.24
CA CYS A 21 5.61 6.76 -24.00
C CYS A 21 5.13 5.80 -22.91
N ALA A 22 6.02 4.95 -22.41
CA ALA A 22 5.75 4.14 -21.25
C ALA A 22 5.41 5.12 -20.14
N ALA A 23 4.12 5.20 -19.80
CA ALA A 23 3.66 5.97 -18.66
C ALA A 23 4.49 5.50 -17.46
N LEU A 24 5.30 6.40 -16.92
CA LEU A 24 5.98 6.17 -15.65
C LEU A 24 4.87 5.87 -14.65
N ALA A 25 4.90 4.70 -14.02
CA ALA A 25 3.91 4.32 -13.03
C ALA A 25 3.99 5.32 -11.86
N GLU A 26 3.03 6.26 -11.87
CA GLU A 26 2.81 7.28 -10.84
C GLU A 26 2.26 6.62 -9.54
N PRO A 27 2.30 7.32 -8.39
CA PRO A 27 2.68 6.78 -7.09
C PRO A 27 1.93 5.52 -6.63
N THR A 28 2.70 4.48 -6.31
CA THR A 28 2.28 3.44 -5.36
C THR A 28 2.06 4.10 -4.00
N ALA A 29 0.80 4.27 -3.59
CA ALA A 29 0.45 4.68 -2.23
C ALA A 29 0.57 3.48 -1.29
N ILE A 30 1.28 3.65 -0.17
CA ILE A 30 1.44 2.60 0.84
C ILE A 30 0.75 3.07 2.11
N TYR A 31 -0.25 2.31 2.53
CA TYR A 31 -1.01 2.55 3.75
C TYR A 31 -0.50 1.60 4.84
N LEU A 32 -0.15 2.13 6.01
CA LEU A 32 0.29 1.32 7.14
C LEU A 32 -0.59 1.59 8.36
N VAL A 33 -1.09 0.53 8.98
CA VAL A 33 -1.90 0.60 10.20
C VAL A 33 -1.42 -0.42 11.23
N ARG A 34 -1.54 -0.07 12.51
CA ARG A 34 -1.45 -1.05 13.59
C ARG A 34 -2.75 -1.88 13.59
N HIS A 35 -2.70 -3.12 14.07
CA HIS A 35 -3.94 -3.82 14.43
C HIS A 35 -4.84 -2.98 15.35
N GLY A 36 -6.15 -3.24 15.33
CA GLY A 36 -7.10 -2.63 16.26
C GLY A 36 -6.96 -3.14 17.71
N GLU A 37 -7.79 -2.61 18.60
CA GLU A 37 -7.82 -2.97 20.02
C GLU A 37 -8.03 -4.47 20.20
N LYS A 38 -7.12 -5.12 20.93
CA LYS A 38 -7.09 -6.57 21.15
C LYS A 38 -7.50 -6.93 22.57
N ALA A 39 -7.98 -8.16 22.77
CA ALA A 39 -8.19 -8.69 24.11
C ALA A 39 -6.85 -8.74 24.90
N THR A 40 -6.97 -8.73 26.23
CA THR A 40 -5.83 -8.74 27.15
C THR A 40 -5.35 -10.15 27.49
N ILE A 41 -6.20 -11.15 27.31
CA ILE A 41 -5.94 -12.55 27.70
C ILE A 41 -5.71 -13.40 26.45
N GLY A 42 -4.73 -14.31 26.53
CA GLY A 42 -4.39 -15.25 25.47
C GLY A 42 -3.06 -14.95 24.79
N LYS A 43 -2.44 -15.98 24.19
CA LYS A 43 -1.14 -15.88 23.51
C LYS A 43 -1.23 -15.11 22.19
N ASP A 44 -2.31 -15.31 21.45
CA ASP A 44 -2.64 -14.55 20.24
C ASP A 44 -4.09 -14.05 20.33
N PRO A 45 -4.33 -12.99 21.10
CA PRO A 45 -5.67 -12.52 21.38
C PRO A 45 -6.33 -11.93 20.14
N GLU A 46 -7.63 -12.17 20.01
CA GLU A 46 -8.49 -11.57 19.00
C GLU A 46 -8.70 -10.06 19.25
N LEU A 47 -9.27 -9.38 18.26
CA LEU A 47 -9.79 -8.03 18.42
C LEU A 47 -10.98 -8.02 19.40
N THR A 48 -11.00 -7.00 20.24
CA THR A 48 -12.20 -6.62 21.00
C THR A 48 -13.30 -6.11 20.05
N ALA A 49 -14.52 -5.93 20.55
CA ALA A 49 -15.58 -5.27 19.80
C ALA A 49 -15.17 -3.88 19.28
N GLN A 50 -14.44 -3.11 20.10
CA GLN A 50 -13.87 -1.82 19.69
C GLN A 50 -12.88 -1.98 18.53
N GLY A 51 -11.99 -2.97 18.61
CA GLY A 51 -11.02 -3.26 17.55
C GLY A 51 -11.68 -3.72 16.25
N GLN A 52 -12.77 -4.48 16.34
CA GLN A 52 -13.57 -4.89 15.17
C GLN A 52 -14.22 -3.69 14.48
N VAL A 53 -14.80 -2.76 15.25
CA VAL A 53 -15.35 -1.51 14.69
C VAL A 53 -14.24 -0.68 14.04
N ARG A 54 -13.06 -0.59 14.66
CA ARG A 54 -11.91 0.09 14.06
C ARG A 54 -11.48 -0.55 12.74
N ALA A 55 -11.43 -1.87 12.67
CA ALA A 55 -11.13 -2.58 11.42
C ALA A 55 -12.12 -2.21 10.31
N GLN A 56 -13.41 -2.09 10.65
CA GLN A 56 -14.44 -1.62 9.71
C GLN A 56 -14.24 -0.16 9.31
N ASN A 57 -13.86 0.72 10.24
CA ASN A 57 -13.57 2.13 9.94
C ASN A 57 -12.38 2.27 8.99
N ILE A 58 -11.30 1.50 9.21
CA ILE A 58 -10.15 1.46 8.30
C ILE A 58 -10.58 1.00 6.90
N ALA A 59 -11.40 -0.04 6.81
CA ALA A 59 -11.93 -0.49 5.53
C ALA A 59 -12.78 0.57 4.82
N THR A 60 -13.54 1.37 5.58
CA THR A 60 -14.32 2.49 5.02
C THR A 60 -13.42 3.64 4.56
N ILE A 61 -12.40 4.01 5.34
CA ILE A 61 -11.42 5.04 4.95
C ILE A 61 -10.73 4.67 3.64
N LEU A 62 -10.35 3.40 3.49
CA LEU A 62 -9.55 2.92 2.36
C LEU A 62 -10.36 2.38 1.18
N GLN A 63 -11.70 2.38 1.24
CA GLN A 63 -12.55 1.74 0.23
C GLN A 63 -12.31 2.26 -1.20
N ASN A 64 -11.98 3.55 -1.33
CA ASN A 64 -11.75 4.23 -2.61
C ASN A 64 -10.26 4.51 -2.87
N ALA A 65 -9.36 3.98 -2.03
CA ALA A 65 -7.93 4.22 -2.14
C ALA A 65 -7.24 3.39 -3.24
N GLY A 66 -7.99 2.56 -3.97
CA GLY A 66 -7.44 1.71 -5.04
C GLY A 66 -6.49 0.64 -4.53
N ILE A 67 -6.73 0.12 -3.31
CA ILE A 67 -5.92 -0.95 -2.72
C ILE A 67 -5.97 -2.17 -3.62
N ALA A 68 -4.80 -2.61 -4.07
CA ALA A 68 -4.58 -3.80 -4.91
C ALA A 68 -3.95 -4.95 -4.13
N HIS A 69 -3.26 -4.65 -3.03
CA HIS A 69 -2.58 -5.66 -2.20
C HIS A 69 -2.75 -5.37 -0.72
N ILE A 70 -2.91 -6.44 0.07
CA ILE A 70 -3.07 -6.36 1.53
C ILE A 70 -2.08 -7.31 2.17
N PHE A 71 -1.26 -6.80 3.09
CA PHE A 71 -0.28 -7.55 3.86
C PHE A 71 -0.58 -7.46 5.35
N SER A 72 -0.39 -8.56 6.08
CA SER A 72 -0.54 -8.61 7.53
C SER A 72 0.48 -9.57 8.15
N THR A 73 0.91 -9.32 9.40
CA THR A 73 1.62 -10.36 10.17
C THR A 73 0.66 -11.53 10.46
N PRO A 74 1.14 -12.73 10.85
CA PRO A 74 0.27 -13.89 11.04
C PRO A 74 -0.61 -13.83 12.31
N THR A 75 -0.51 -12.77 13.13
CA THR A 75 -1.28 -12.70 14.39
C THR A 75 -2.78 -12.53 14.13
N THR A 76 -3.62 -13.18 14.93
CA THR A 76 -5.09 -13.12 14.75
C THR A 76 -5.61 -11.67 14.68
N ARG A 77 -5.13 -10.79 15.57
CA ARG A 77 -5.54 -9.38 15.60
C ARG A 77 -5.17 -8.57 14.34
N THR A 78 -4.00 -8.81 13.72
CA THR A 78 -3.62 -8.12 12.48
C THR A 78 -4.44 -8.64 11.31
N GLN A 79 -4.65 -9.96 11.23
CA GLN A 79 -5.50 -10.59 10.22
C GLN A 79 -6.94 -10.07 10.31
N GLN A 80 -7.53 -10.05 11.51
CA GLN A 80 -8.87 -9.51 11.75
C GLN A 80 -8.98 -8.01 11.45
N THR A 81 -7.89 -7.25 11.56
CA THR A 81 -7.89 -5.82 11.19
C THR A 81 -7.91 -5.64 9.68
N ALA A 82 -7.20 -6.49 8.93
CA ALA A 82 -7.14 -6.46 7.47
C ALA A 82 -8.42 -6.99 6.80
N GLN A 83 -9.07 -7.97 7.44
CA GLN A 83 -10.15 -8.77 6.85
C GLN A 83 -11.32 -7.96 6.28
N PRO A 84 -11.83 -6.89 6.92
CA PRO A 84 -12.98 -6.17 6.38
C PRO A 84 -12.68 -5.50 5.03
N LEU A 85 -11.47 -4.94 4.85
CA LEU A 85 -11.08 -4.37 3.57
C LEU A 85 -10.87 -5.46 2.52
N ALA A 86 -10.22 -6.56 2.90
CA ALA A 86 -10.00 -7.70 2.03
C ALA A 86 -11.32 -8.24 1.44
N GLN A 87 -12.36 -8.37 2.28
CA GLN A 87 -13.69 -8.78 1.85
C GLN A 87 -14.35 -7.76 0.91
N ARG A 88 -14.29 -6.47 1.22
CA ARG A 88 -14.91 -5.42 0.38
C ARG A 88 -14.25 -5.30 -0.99
N SER A 89 -12.94 -5.50 -1.05
CA SER A 89 -12.15 -5.39 -2.28
C SER A 89 -11.98 -6.72 -3.01
N SER A 90 -12.54 -7.84 -2.50
CA SER A 90 -12.33 -9.20 -3.02
C SER A 90 -10.84 -9.55 -3.18
N LEU A 91 -10.03 -9.16 -2.19
CA LEU A 91 -8.59 -9.41 -2.14
C LEU A 91 -8.25 -10.42 -1.05
N GLU A 92 -7.12 -11.11 -1.22
CA GLU A 92 -6.54 -11.96 -0.18
C GLU A 92 -5.62 -11.14 0.74
N VAL A 93 -5.58 -11.52 2.02
CA VAL A 93 -4.58 -11.02 2.97
C VAL A 93 -3.33 -11.87 2.87
N GLN A 94 -2.24 -11.27 2.37
CA GLN A 94 -0.95 -11.93 2.27
C GLN A 94 -0.18 -11.83 3.59
N THR A 95 0.36 -12.95 4.06
CA THR A 95 1.14 -12.96 5.30
C THR A 95 2.58 -12.51 5.05
N TYR A 96 3.13 -11.69 5.95
CA TYR A 96 4.56 -11.36 5.98
C TYR A 96 5.18 -11.64 7.36
N ASP A 97 6.50 -11.87 7.38
CA ASP A 97 7.24 -12.05 8.62
C ASP A 97 7.65 -10.68 9.20
N PRO A 98 7.16 -10.29 10.40
CA PRO A 98 7.57 -9.04 11.04
C PRO A 98 9.07 -8.98 11.39
N LYS A 99 9.78 -10.12 11.39
CA LYS A 99 11.23 -10.18 11.61
C LYS A 99 12.04 -9.96 10.33
N ALA A 100 11.41 -9.90 9.16
CA ALA A 100 12.05 -9.67 7.88
C ALA A 100 11.47 -8.43 7.15
N PRO A 101 11.49 -7.23 7.77
CA PRO A 101 10.80 -6.05 7.22
C PRO A 101 11.37 -5.61 5.87
N LYS A 102 12.68 -5.80 5.62
CA LYS A 102 13.30 -5.53 4.32
C LYS A 102 12.72 -6.38 3.20
N ALA A 103 12.43 -7.66 3.47
CA ALA A 103 11.83 -8.54 2.47
C ALA A 103 10.42 -8.09 2.07
N LEU A 104 9.62 -7.62 3.04
CA LEU A 104 8.33 -7.00 2.75
C LEU A 104 8.50 -5.73 1.91
N VAL A 105 9.45 -4.85 2.26
CA VAL A 105 9.68 -3.59 1.55
C VAL A 105 10.07 -3.82 0.09
N GLU A 106 11.00 -4.74 -0.17
CA GLU A 106 11.38 -5.10 -1.54
C GLU A 106 10.20 -5.69 -2.32
N LYS A 107 9.41 -6.56 -1.67
CA LYS A 107 8.19 -7.11 -2.29
C LYS A 107 7.21 -6.00 -2.65
N VAL A 108 6.90 -5.09 -1.73
CA VAL A 108 5.96 -3.99 -1.96
C VAL A 108 6.45 -3.04 -3.04
N LYS A 109 7.75 -2.70 -3.07
CA LYS A 109 8.34 -1.86 -4.13
C LYS A 109 8.28 -2.48 -5.53
N SER A 110 8.18 -3.80 -5.62
CA SER A 110 8.03 -4.53 -6.90
C SER A 110 6.58 -4.60 -7.41
N LEU A 111 5.59 -4.19 -6.60
CA LEU A 111 4.17 -4.28 -6.94
C LEU A 111 3.66 -2.97 -7.55
N ASN A 112 2.60 -3.10 -8.35
CA ASN A 112 1.84 -1.97 -8.88
C ASN A 112 0.53 -1.83 -8.10
N GLY A 113 0.04 -0.59 -7.95
CA GLY A 113 -1.21 -0.30 -7.25
C GLY A 113 -1.02 -0.12 -5.75
N ALA A 114 -2.03 0.45 -5.08
CA ALA A 114 -1.90 0.82 -3.68
C ALA A 114 -1.88 -0.40 -2.75
N VAL A 115 -1.16 -0.29 -1.64
CA VAL A 115 -0.92 -1.41 -0.72
C VAL A 115 -1.37 -1.04 0.69
N LEU A 116 -2.07 -1.95 1.38
CA LEU A 116 -2.28 -1.89 2.82
C LEU A 116 -1.31 -2.85 3.53
N VAL A 117 -0.62 -2.37 4.57
CA VAL A 117 0.20 -3.17 5.48
C VAL A 117 -0.33 -3.03 6.90
N VAL A 118 -0.67 -4.16 7.52
CA VAL A 118 -1.16 -4.23 8.91
C VAL A 118 -0.09 -4.86 9.81
N GLY A 119 0.35 -4.14 10.83
CA GLY A 119 1.41 -4.58 11.73
C GLY A 119 1.19 -4.19 13.19
N HIS A 120 2.29 -3.87 13.88
CA HIS A 120 2.33 -3.60 15.32
C HIS A 120 2.92 -2.20 15.60
N SER A 121 2.64 -1.64 16.78
CA SER A 121 3.18 -0.34 17.22
C SER A 121 4.70 -0.27 17.12
N ASN A 122 5.39 -1.38 17.42
CA ASN A 122 6.84 -1.46 17.40
C ASN A 122 7.45 -1.79 16.02
N THR A 123 6.68 -2.29 15.05
CA THR A 123 7.20 -2.64 13.71
C THR A 123 6.86 -1.62 12.64
N LEU A 124 5.75 -0.90 12.80
CA LEU A 124 5.30 0.12 11.85
C LEU A 124 6.32 1.26 11.65
N PRO A 125 6.89 1.86 12.71
CA PRO A 125 7.86 2.95 12.55
C PRO A 125 9.09 2.53 11.76
N GLU A 126 9.54 1.28 11.87
CA GLU A 126 10.65 0.75 11.07
C GLU A 126 10.24 0.60 9.60
N LEU A 127 9.07 0.03 9.32
CA LEU A 127 8.56 -0.09 7.96
C LEU A 127 8.42 1.27 7.27
N VAL A 128 7.88 2.27 7.96
CA VAL A 128 7.80 3.65 7.41
C VAL A 128 9.18 4.18 7.03
N ARG A 129 10.20 4.00 7.89
CA ARG A 129 11.58 4.41 7.58
C ARG A 129 12.17 3.65 6.39
N LEU A 130 11.96 2.34 6.30
CA LEU A 130 12.48 1.52 5.20
C LEU A 130 11.82 1.84 3.86
N PHE A 131 10.55 2.27 3.88
CA PHE A 131 9.90 2.85 2.71
C PHE A 131 10.39 4.26 2.37
N GLY A 132 11.20 4.91 3.21
CA GLY A 132 11.74 6.25 2.99
C GLY A 132 10.90 7.37 3.61
N GLY A 133 9.83 7.03 4.35
CA GLY A 133 8.98 8.00 5.03
C GLY A 133 9.51 8.39 6.41
N ASN A 134 8.92 9.46 6.97
CA ASN A 134 9.12 9.86 8.35
C ASN A 134 8.06 9.23 9.27
N PRO A 135 8.41 8.37 10.24
CA PRO A 135 7.43 7.74 11.14
C PRO A 135 6.87 8.70 12.20
N GLY A 136 7.51 9.85 12.43
CA GLY A 136 7.23 10.71 13.56
C GLY A 136 7.61 10.06 14.89
N ASP A 137 6.87 10.42 15.94
CA ASP A 137 7.06 9.87 17.29
C ASP A 137 6.71 8.38 17.37
N GLU A 138 7.16 7.73 18.43
CA GLU A 138 6.76 6.36 18.74
C GLU A 138 5.22 6.23 18.84
N ILE A 139 4.73 5.04 18.50
CA ILE A 139 3.30 4.72 18.61
C ILE A 139 3.09 4.18 20.03
N ALA A 140 2.32 4.90 20.85
CA ALA A 140 2.06 4.46 22.21
C ALA A 140 1.27 3.15 22.24
N ASP A 141 1.42 2.35 23.29
CA ASP A 141 0.72 1.06 23.39
C ASP A 141 -0.81 1.21 23.40
N SER A 142 -1.33 2.34 23.88
CA SER A 142 -2.75 2.70 23.85
C SER A 142 -3.22 3.33 22.52
N GLU A 143 -2.30 3.59 21.58
CA GLU A 143 -2.59 4.26 20.32
C GLU A 143 -2.87 3.25 19.20
N PHE A 144 -4.15 3.08 18.86
CA PHE A 144 -4.62 2.14 17.82
C PHE A 144 -5.12 2.83 16.56
N ASP A 145 -5.22 4.15 16.59
CA ASP A 145 -5.93 4.94 15.58
C ASP A 145 -5.05 5.45 14.44
N ARG A 146 -3.72 5.46 14.61
CA ARG A 146 -2.77 5.95 13.62
C ARG A 146 -2.81 5.15 12.30
N LEU A 147 -2.97 5.88 11.20
CA LEU A 147 -2.86 5.39 9.83
C LEU A 147 -1.83 6.25 9.08
N TYR A 148 -0.81 5.60 8.53
CA TYR A 148 0.17 6.26 7.67
C TYR A 148 -0.23 6.09 6.21
N GLN A 149 -0.16 7.16 5.44
CA GLN A 149 -0.15 7.11 3.99
C GLN A 149 1.21 7.60 3.50
N LEU A 150 1.93 6.74 2.79
CA LEU A 150 3.20 7.08 2.16
C LEU A 150 2.95 7.28 0.66
N ILE A 151 3.33 8.44 0.15
CA ILE A 151 3.21 8.80 -1.26
C ILE A 151 4.61 8.90 -1.83
N THR A 152 4.92 8.04 -2.81
CA THR A 152 6.21 8.04 -3.50
C THR A 152 6.19 9.10 -4.59
N GLY A 153 7.08 10.08 -4.52
CA GLY A 153 7.25 11.14 -5.52
C GLY A 153 8.46 10.91 -6.44
N PRO A 154 8.75 11.88 -7.32
CA PRO A 154 9.88 11.83 -8.24
C PRO A 154 11.21 11.62 -7.52
N GLY A 155 12.12 10.85 -8.15
CA GLY A 155 13.45 10.59 -7.60
C GLY A 155 13.47 9.74 -6.32
N GLY A 156 12.36 9.08 -5.97
CA GLY A 156 12.25 8.22 -4.79
C GLY A 156 12.01 8.96 -3.48
N ALA A 157 11.69 10.27 -3.53
CA ALA A 157 11.24 11.00 -2.36
C ALA A 157 9.92 10.42 -1.83
N VAL A 158 9.76 10.33 -0.50
CA VAL A 158 8.52 9.80 0.10
C VAL A 158 7.93 10.82 1.06
N THR A 159 6.66 11.18 0.80
CA THR A 159 5.88 12.01 1.70
C THR A 159 5.10 11.13 2.66
N THR A 160 5.26 11.34 3.97
CA THR A 160 4.41 10.70 4.98
C THR A 160 3.25 11.62 5.35
N ILE A 161 2.02 11.13 5.20
CA ILE A 161 0.81 11.74 5.73
C ILE A 161 0.33 10.87 6.90
N ARG A 162 0.04 11.51 8.03
CA ARG A 162 -0.57 10.85 9.20
C ARG A 162 -2.06 11.15 9.25
N LEU A 163 -2.86 10.10 9.16
CA LEU A 163 -4.31 10.13 9.36
C LEU A 163 -4.66 9.44 10.67
N THR A 164 -5.88 9.67 11.14
CA THR A 164 -6.44 9.06 12.33
C THR A 164 -7.72 8.33 11.96
N SER A 165 -7.80 7.03 12.26
CA SER A 165 -9.04 6.29 12.18
C SER A 165 -9.93 6.65 13.37
N PRO A 166 -11.21 7.02 13.14
CA PRO A 166 -12.09 7.39 14.24
C PRO A 166 -12.21 6.22 15.22
N PRO A 167 -12.39 6.51 16.53
CA PRO A 167 -12.64 5.48 17.52
C PRO A 167 -13.91 4.70 17.16
N ALA A 168 -14.15 3.59 17.85
CA ALA A 168 -15.48 2.99 17.81
C ALA A 168 -16.47 4.02 18.34
N THR A 169 -17.21 4.69 17.45
CA THR A 169 -18.34 5.52 17.87
C THR A 169 -19.47 4.56 18.23
N GLY A 170 -19.50 4.15 19.50
CA GLY A 170 -20.74 3.79 20.19
C GLY A 170 -21.38 5.07 20.72
N GLY A 171 -22.70 5.19 20.57
CA GLY A 171 -23.48 6.30 21.13
C GLY A 171 -23.50 6.36 22.64
#